data_AF-A0A929D8R0-F1
#
_entry.id   AF-A0A929D8R0-F1
#
_cell.length_a   1.000
_cell.length_b   1.000
_cell.length_c   1.000
_cell.angle_alpha   90.00
_cell.angle_beta   90.00
_cell.angle_gamma   90.00
#
_symmetry.space_group_name_H-M   'P 1'
#
loop_
_entity.id
_entity.type
_entity.pdbx_description
1 polymer ?
#
loop_
_entity_poly.entity_id
_entity_poly.type
_entity_poly.pdbx_seq_one_letter_code
_entity_poly.pdbx_strand_id
1 'polypeptide(L)' 'ARHSLCALHDPLALAVVLDRSFFEFAEGRVRVHTAGDEQRGRTTLLAGAQRDRAMPLTAVAAAVEGARFKNSFLSRILED' A
#
# COMPACT_ATOMS: atom_id res chain seq x y z
N ALA A 1 -6.00 12.70 -22.77
CA ALA A 1 -7.10 11.95 -22.13
C ALA A 1 -7.39 12.60 -20.79
N ARG A 2 -8.63 13.04 -20.52
CA ARG A 2 -9.03 13.49 -19.18
C ARG A 2 -9.27 12.23 -18.34
N HIS A 3 -8.37 11.92 -17.42
CA HIS A 3 -8.65 10.91 -16.40
C HIS A 3 -9.63 11.52 -15.39
N SER A 4 -10.77 10.86 -15.18
CA SER A 4 -11.78 11.27 -14.19
C SER A 4 -11.30 11.12 -12.74
N LEU A 5 -10.21 10.37 -12.52
CA LEU A 5 -9.55 10.17 -11.26
C LEU A 5 -8.02 10.26 -11.45
N CYS A 6 -7.36 11.07 -10.63
CA CYS A 6 -5.90 11.06 -10.47
C CYS A 6 -5.58 10.32 -9.16
N ALA A 7 -5.11 9.08 -9.27
CA ALA A 7 -4.67 8.31 -8.11
C ALA A 7 -3.22 8.66 -7.78
N LEU A 8 -2.99 9.24 -6.61
CA LEU A 8 -1.66 9.60 -6.12
C LEU A 8 -1.00 8.38 -5.46
N HIS A 9 -0.46 7.45 -6.25
CA HIS A 9 0.13 6.22 -5.74
C HIS A 9 1.38 6.48 -4.87
N ASP A 10 2.45 6.99 -5.47
CA ASP A 10 3.75 7.13 -4.80
C ASP A 10 3.72 8.05 -3.56
N PRO A 11 2.96 9.17 -3.54
CA PRO A 11 2.81 9.98 -2.34
C PRO A 11 2.27 9.24 -1.12
N LEU A 12 1.52 8.14 -1.31
CA LEU A 12 1.05 7.31 -0.20
C LEU A 12 2.20 6.61 0.51
N ALA A 13 3.28 6.25 -0.20
CA ALA A 13 4.44 5.62 0.42
C ALA A 13 5.12 6.56 1.43
N LEU A 14 5.24 7.86 1.09
CA LEU A 14 5.75 8.87 2.02
C LEU A 14 4.78 9.11 3.18
N ALA A 15 3.47 9.15 2.91
CA ALA A 15 2.46 9.35 3.96
C ALA A 15 2.50 8.24 5.02
N VAL A 16 2.78 6.99 4.65
CA VAL A 16 2.97 5.89 5.61
C VAL A 16 4.13 6.17 6.57
N VAL A 17 5.21 6.80 6.10
CA VAL A 17 6.37 7.15 6.92
C VAL A 17 6.07 8.33 7.85
N LEU A 18 5.33 9.33 7.35
CA LEU A 18 5.01 10.54 8.10
C LEU A 18 3.95 10.30 9.18
N ASP A 19 2.88 9.57 8.85
CA ASP A 19 1.79 9.28 9.77
C ASP A 19 1.05 8.00 9.35
N ARG A 20 1.32 6.92 10.07
CA ARG A 20 0.70 5.61 9.83
C ARG A 20 -0.81 5.60 10.09
N SER A 21 -1.34 6.57 10.84
CA SER A 21 -2.77 6.59 11.20
C SER A 21 -3.67 6.86 10.00
N PHE A 22 -3.11 7.32 8.87
CA PHE A 22 -3.86 7.46 7.61
C PHE A 22 -4.32 6.12 7.03
N PHE A 23 -3.74 5.00 7.48
CA PHE A 23 -3.88 3.71 6.81
C PHE A 23 -4.41 2.64 7.76
N GLU A 24 -5.22 1.75 7.21
CA GLU A 24 -5.49 0.45 7.81
C GLU A 24 -4.50 -0.57 7.23
N PHE A 25 -3.90 -1.39 8.08
CA PHE A 25 -2.92 -2.39 7.66
C PHE A 25 -3.45 -3.80 7.85
N ALA A 26 -3.30 -4.62 6.80
CA ALA A 26 -3.42 -6.07 6.91
C ALA A 26 -2.02 -6.66 7.16
N GLU A 27 -1.88 -7.42 8.25
CA GLU A 27 -0.62 -8.10 8.56
C GLU A 27 -0.61 -9.52 8.02
N GLY A 28 0.47 -9.87 7.32
CA GLY A 28 0.66 -11.22 6.81
C GLY A 28 2.03 -11.41 6.21
N ARG A 29 2.22 -12.53 5.52
CA ARG A 29 3.47 -12.80 4.80
C ARG A 29 3.24 -12.55 3.33
N VAL A 30 4.16 -11.87 2.66
CA VAL A 30 4.01 -11.50 1.26
C VAL A 30 4.81 -12.45 0.39
N ARG A 31 4.21 -12.96 -0.68
CA ARG A 31 4.88 -13.74 -1.72
C ARG A 31 4.67 -13.07 -3.08
N VAL A 32 5.75 -12.94 -3.83
CA VAL A 32 5.70 -12.53 -5.25
C VAL A 32 5.78 -13.79 -6.11
N HIS A 33 4.85 -13.94 -7.04
CA HIS A 33 4.88 -15.06 -7.98
C HIS A 33 5.86 -14.76 -9.13
N THR A 34 6.92 -15.56 -9.24
CA THR A 34 8.02 -15.30 -10.18
C THR A 34 8.10 -16.30 -11.34
N ALA A 35 7.27 -17.34 -11.34
CA ALA A 35 7.22 -18.31 -12.42
C ALA A 35 6.77 -17.68 -13.74
N GLY A 36 7.15 -18.28 -14.87
CA GLY A 36 6.87 -17.78 -16.21
C GLY A 36 5.43 -17.98 -16.70
N ASP A 37 4.46 -18.00 -15.80
CA ASP A 37 3.04 -18.18 -16.12
C ASP A 37 2.26 -16.85 -16.04
N GLU A 38 0.94 -16.91 -16.24
CA GLU A 38 0.06 -15.74 -16.23
C GLU A 38 0.01 -15.00 -14.89
N GLN A 39 0.44 -15.62 -13.80
CA GLN A 39 0.45 -15.00 -12.47
C GLN A 39 1.76 -14.27 -12.18
N ARG A 40 2.73 -14.25 -13.12
CA ARG A 40 4.03 -13.60 -12.92
C ARG A 40 3.87 -12.14 -12.50
N GLY A 41 4.54 -11.77 -11.41
CA GLY A 41 4.50 -10.43 -10.82
C GLY A 41 3.37 -10.22 -9.82
N ARG A 42 2.47 -11.19 -9.62
CA ARG A 42 1.41 -11.08 -8.62
C ARG A 42 1.96 -11.13 -7.20
N THR A 43 1.68 -10.10 -6.42
CA THR A 43 1.96 -10.03 -4.98
C THR A 43 0.77 -10.56 -4.20
N THR A 44 0.96 -11.62 -3.40
CA THR A 44 -0.10 -12.27 -2.62
C THR A 44 0.20 -12.14 -1.13
N LEU A 45 -0.81 -11.71 -0.35
CA LEU A 45 -0.77 -11.74 1.11
C LEU A 45 -1.24 -13.11 1.59
N LEU A 46 -0.38 -13.83 2.33
CA LEU A 46 -0.67 -15.15 2.87
C LEU A 46 -1.29 -15.02 4.27
N ALA A 47 -2.54 -15.44 4.40
CA ALA A 47 -3.26 -15.55 5.66
C ALA A 47 -3.32 -17.02 6.15
N GLY A 48 -3.44 -17.23 7.47
CA GLY A 48 -3.70 -18.55 8.05
C GLY A 48 -2.57 -19.59 7.89
N ALA A 49 -2.93 -20.83 7.52
CA ALA A 49 -2.05 -22.00 7.51
C ALA A 49 -0.98 -22.01 6.39
N GLN A 50 -1.06 -21.12 5.41
CA GLN A 50 -0.04 -20.95 4.35
C GLN A 50 1.19 -20.14 4.80
N ARG A 51 1.28 -19.82 6.10
CA ARG A 51 2.44 -19.16 6.70
C ARG A 51 3.62 -20.13 6.76
N ASP A 52 4.46 -20.11 5.73
CA ASP A 52 5.86 -20.53 5.92
C ASP A 52 6.43 -19.63 7.03
N ARG A 53 6.73 -20.22 8.20
CA ARG A 53 7.13 -19.49 9.42
C ARG A 53 8.48 -18.76 9.28
N ALA A 54 9.28 -19.11 8.27
CA ALA A 54 10.60 -18.50 8.06
C ALA A 54 10.55 -17.08 7.46
N MET A 55 9.47 -16.71 6.77
CA MET A 55 9.35 -15.37 6.18
C MET A 55 9.15 -14.25 7.24
N PRO A 56 9.47 -12.98 6.96
CA PRO A 56 9.07 -11.88 7.83
C PRO A 56 7.56 -11.62 7.73
N LEU A 57 6.97 -11.08 8.81
CA LEU A 57 5.64 -10.46 8.72
C LEU A 57 5.77 -9.08 8.06
N THR A 58 4.76 -8.71 7.28
CA THR A 58 4.68 -7.44 6.56
C THR A 58 3.31 -6.84 6.78
N ALA A 59 3.28 -5.55 7.12
CA ALA A 59 2.06 -4.75 7.17
C ALA A 59 1.79 -4.18 5.78
N VAL A 60 0.72 -4.63 5.14
CA VAL A 60 0.28 -4.15 3.82
C VAL A 60 -0.82 -3.12 4.03
N ALA A 61 -0.68 -1.92 3.45
CA ALA A 61 -1.73 -0.91 3.48
C ALA A 61 -2.95 -1.43 2.70
N ALA A 62 -4.05 -1.68 3.42
CA ALA A 62 -5.28 -2.24 2.90
C ALA A 62 -6.32 -1.15 2.57
N ALA A 63 -6.30 -0.06 3.32
CA ALA A 63 -7.12 1.12 3.07
C ALA A 63 -6.37 2.40 3.47
N VAL A 64 -6.84 3.52 2.93
CA VAL A 64 -6.36 4.87 3.27
C VAL A 64 -7.55 5.80 3.54
N GLU A 65 -7.44 6.65 4.55
CA GLU A 65 -8.37 7.75 4.74
C GLU A 65 -8.09 8.87 3.73
N GLY A 66 -8.62 8.72 2.53
CA GLY A 66 -8.27 9.57 1.38
C GLY A 66 -8.52 11.06 1.57
N ALA A 67 -9.56 11.46 2.31
CA ALA A 67 -9.83 12.87 2.58
C ALA A 67 -8.76 13.51 3.47
N ARG A 68 -8.39 12.84 4.56
CA ARG A 68 -7.37 13.33 5.51
C ARG A 68 -5.98 13.34 4.87
N PHE A 69 -5.63 12.28 4.14
CA PHE A 69 -4.41 12.24 3.34
C PHE A 69 -4.35 13.40 2.34
N LYS A 70 -5.41 13.62 1.55
CA LYS A 70 -5.42 14.68 0.53
C LYS A 70 -5.25 16.07 1.14
N ASN A 71 -5.93 16.36 2.25
CA ASN A 71 -5.78 17.64 2.93
C ASN A 71 -4.35 17.84 3.45
N SER A 72 -3.76 16.80 4.04
CA SER A 72 -2.35 16.83 4.46
C SER A 72 -1.40 17.01 3.28
N PHE A 73 -1.58 16.27 2.19
CA PHE A 73 -0.74 16.37 1.00
C PHE A 73 -0.78 17.78 0.39
N LEU A 74 -1.98 18.34 0.21
CA LEU A 74 -2.14 19.68 -0.34
C LEU A 74 -1.57 20.77 0.57
N SER A 75 -1.68 20.63 1.89
CA SER A 75 -1.12 21.64 2.79
C SER A 75 0.39 21.78 2.63
N ARG A 76 1.13 20.72 2.28
CA ARG A 76 2.59 20.78 2.06
C ARG A 76 3.00 21.34 0.69
N ILE A 77 2.10 21.35 -0.28
CA ILE A 77 2.36 21.91 -1.62
C ILE A 77 1.97 23.38 -1.68
N LEU A 78 0.95 23.76 -0.91
CA LEU A 78 0.41 25.10 -0.85
C LEU A 78 1.02 25.94 0.29
N GLU A 79 2.03 25.41 0.98
CA GLU A 79 2.91 26.19 1.86
C GLU A 79 3.77 27.11 0.96
N ASP A 80 3.63 28.43 1.12
CA ASP A 80 4.43 29.47 0.43
C ASP A 80 5.93 29.38 0.77
#